data_AF-A0A386C6J2-F1
#
_entry.id   AF-A0A386C6J2-F1
#
_cell.length_a   1.000
_cell.length_b   1.000
_cell.length_c   1.000
_cell.angle_alpha   90.00
_cell.angle_beta   90.00
_cell.angle_gamma   90.00
#
_symmetry.space_group_name_H-M   'P 1'
#
loop_
_entity.id
_entity.type
_entity.pdbx_description
1 polymer ?
#
loop_
_entity_poly.entity_id
_entity_poly.type
_entity_poly.pdbx_seq_one_letter_code
_entity_poly.pdbx_strand_id
1 'polypeptide(L)'
;MLARLPHRVEMLPAFDREGHYGRGDMVRPFADAAAQLENPGDLSPVVETPFGYHVIVLVAREPALEAPEESVRAAVRTELLWRLRHRALERYLDALRTRYNTHVRDDAMRAVERVPLGERGP
;
A
#
# COMPACT_ATOMS: atom_id res chain seq x y z
N MET A 1 2.95 -11.69 45.12
CA MET A 1 3.50 -10.50 44.43
C MET A 1 3.67 -10.89 42.97
N LEU A 2 2.81 -10.40 42.07
CA LEU A 2 2.88 -10.77 40.64
C LEU A 2 4.14 -10.14 40.04
N ALA A 3 5.05 -10.98 39.54
CA ALA A 3 6.23 -10.51 38.83
C ALA A 3 5.78 -9.77 37.56
N ARG A 4 6.33 -8.57 37.34
CA ARG A 4 6.05 -7.78 36.15
C ARG A 4 6.65 -8.52 34.96
N LEU A 5 5.81 -9.05 34.07
CA LEU A 5 6.29 -9.72 32.85
C LEU A 5 7.12 -8.73 32.03
N PRO A 6 8.24 -9.16 31.41
CA PRO A 6 8.96 -8.31 30.47
C PRO A 6 8.04 -7.99 29.30
N HIS A 7 7.73 -6.71 29.13
CA HIS A 7 6.89 -6.21 28.04
C HIS A 7 7.55 -5.00 27.41
N ARG A 8 7.29 -4.81 26.12
CA ARG A 8 7.72 -3.64 25.34
C ARG A 8 6.48 -2.83 25.00
N VAL A 9 6.56 -1.52 25.17
CA VAL A 9 5.56 -0.58 24.68
C VAL A 9 6.13 0.07 23.43
N GLU A 10 5.35 0.06 22.36
CA GLU A 10 5.71 0.63 21.07
C GLU A 10 4.55 1.48 20.54
N MET A 11 4.86 2.67 20.06
CA MET A 11 3.88 3.56 19.45
C MET A 11 3.83 3.28 17.95
N LEU A 12 2.66 2.87 17.47
CA LEU A 12 2.44 2.59 16.06
C LEU A 12 2.23 3.91 15.29
N PRO A 13 2.65 4.00 14.01
CA PRO A 13 2.25 5.11 13.16
C PRO A 13 0.72 5.10 12.98
N ALA A 14 0.14 6.25 12.65
CA ALA A 14 -1.28 6.32 12.33
C ALA A 14 -1.59 5.49 11.08
N PHE A 15 -2.67 4.71 11.12
CA PHE A 15 -3.15 3.87 10.02
C PHE A 15 -4.68 3.97 9.89
N ASP A 16 -5.21 3.67 8.70
CA ASP A 16 -6.65 3.65 8.45
C ASP A 16 -7.33 2.37 8.97
N ARG A 17 -8.65 2.24 8.80
CA ARG A 17 -9.41 1.09 9.31
C ARG A 17 -8.97 -0.24 8.68
N GLU A 18 -8.41 -0.19 7.48
CA GLU A 18 -7.92 -1.33 6.73
C GLU A 18 -6.47 -1.68 7.08
N GLY A 19 -5.78 -0.78 7.80
CA GLY A 19 -4.40 -0.95 8.24
C GLY A 19 -3.37 -0.24 7.35
N HIS A 20 -3.76 0.52 6.34
CA HIS A 20 -2.81 1.21 5.47
C HIS A 20 -2.18 2.40 6.22
N TYR A 21 -0.86 2.57 6.08
CA TYR A 21 -0.12 3.74 6.56
C TYR A 21 1.01 4.11 5.60
N GLY A 22 1.02 5.35 5.11
CA GLY A 22 2.05 5.81 4.17
C GLY A 22 2.12 4.94 2.91
N ARG A 23 3.20 4.16 2.75
CA ARG A 23 3.41 3.19 1.65
C ARG A 23 3.41 1.73 2.12
N GLY A 24 2.97 1.45 3.35
CA GLY A 24 2.95 0.12 3.94
C GLY A 24 1.64 -0.19 4.64
N ASP A 25 1.56 -1.39 5.23
CA ASP A 25 0.34 -1.96 5.81
C ASP A 25 0.61 -2.56 7.19
N MET A 26 -0.31 -2.34 8.13
CA MET A 26 -0.32 -2.99 9.42
C MET A 26 -0.67 -4.46 9.26
N VAL A 27 -0.13 -5.29 10.14
CA VAL A 27 -0.58 -6.68 10.21
C VAL A 27 -2.07 -6.71 10.55
N ARG A 28 -2.80 -7.56 9.84
CA ARG A 28 -4.26 -7.62 9.93
C ARG A 28 -4.81 -7.72 11.36
N PRO A 29 -4.23 -8.53 12.27
CA PRO A 29 -4.70 -8.60 13.65
C PRO A 29 -4.62 -7.27 14.41
N PHE A 30 -3.64 -6.41 14.11
CA PHE A 30 -3.54 -5.09 14.74
C PHE A 30 -4.63 -4.15 14.24
N ALA A 31 -4.82 -4.09 12.92
CA ALA A 31 -5.84 -3.25 12.31
C ALA A 31 -7.24 -3.64 12.80
N ASP A 32 -7.55 -4.93 12.83
CA ASP A 32 -8.87 -5.43 13.24
C ASP A 32 -9.15 -5.18 14.72
N ALA A 33 -8.17 -5.36 15.60
CA ALA A 33 -8.33 -5.08 17.02
C ALA A 33 -8.44 -3.58 17.31
N ALA A 34 -7.62 -2.74 16.65
CA ALA A 34 -7.72 -1.28 16.79
C ALA A 34 -9.06 -0.73 16.27
N ALA A 35 -9.61 -1.31 15.20
CA ALA A 35 -10.90 -0.91 14.63
C ALA A 35 -12.10 -1.14 15.56
N GLN A 36 -11.98 -2.02 16.54
CA GLN A 36 -13.00 -2.33 17.56
C GLN A 36 -12.96 -1.38 18.77
N LEU A 37 -11.90 -0.60 18.93
CA LEU A 37 -11.75 0.35 20.03
C LEU A 37 -12.46 1.66 19.69
N GLU A 38 -13.25 2.19 20.63
CA GLU A 38 -14.11 3.35 20.39
C GLU A 38 -13.50 4.63 20.98
N ASN A 39 -12.99 4.55 22.21
CA ASN A 39 -12.56 5.70 22.99
C ASN A 39 -11.04 5.68 23.22
N PRO A 40 -10.37 6.85 23.19
CA PRO A 40 -8.98 6.95 23.62
C PRO A 40 -8.77 6.34 25.03
N GLY A 41 -7.78 5.47 25.16
CA GLY A 41 -7.49 4.69 26.36
C GLY A 41 -8.09 3.28 26.37
N ASP A 42 -8.99 2.95 25.45
CA ASP A 42 -9.55 1.60 25.34
C ASP A 42 -8.46 0.58 25.05
N LEU A 43 -8.58 -0.60 25.68
CA LEU A 43 -7.66 -1.72 25.53
C LEU A 43 -8.33 -2.85 24.75
N SER A 44 -7.59 -3.47 23.84
CA SER A 44 -8.04 -4.68 23.17
C SER A 44 -7.96 -5.91 24.09
N PRO A 45 -8.65 -7.01 23.76
CA PRO A 45 -8.24 -8.35 24.19
C PRO A 45 -6.80 -8.66 23.77
N VAL A 46 -6.25 -9.78 24.25
CA VAL A 46 -4.93 -10.25 23.80
C VAL A 46 -4.98 -10.59 22.31
N VAL A 47 -4.09 -9.99 21.54
CA VAL A 47 -3.96 -10.18 20.09
C VAL A 47 -2.71 -11.01 19.80
N GLU A 48 -2.89 -12.13 19.11
CA GLU A 48 -1.78 -12.93 18.60
C GLU A 48 -1.36 -12.44 17.22
N THR A 49 -0.06 -12.28 17.02
CA THR A 49 0.54 -11.91 15.73
C THR A 49 1.78 -12.77 15.45
N PRO A 50 2.37 -12.68 14.25
CA PRO A 50 3.67 -13.31 13.98
C PRO A 50 4.81 -12.85 14.91
N PHE A 51 4.62 -11.75 15.65
CA PHE A 51 5.60 -11.19 16.58
C PHE A 51 5.34 -11.57 18.05
N GLY A 52 4.30 -12.36 18.32
CA GLY A 52 3.91 -12.80 19.67
C GLY A 52 2.55 -12.24 20.10
N TYR A 53 2.41 -12.00 21.41
CA TYR A 53 1.15 -11.56 22.03
C TYR A 53 1.20 -10.08 22.39
N HIS A 54 0.11 -9.37 22.10
CA HIS A 54 0.02 -7.93 22.25
C HIS A 54 -1.31 -7.51 22.90
N VAL A 55 -1.30 -6.35 23.54
CA VAL A 55 -2.51 -5.62 23.95
C VAL A 55 -2.41 -4.25 23.31
N ILE A 56 -3.45 -3.85 22.59
CA ILE A 56 -3.49 -2.61 21.82
C ILE A 56 -4.23 -1.56 22.63
N VAL A 57 -3.72 -0.34 22.62
CA VAL A 57 -4.34 0.82 23.27
C VAL A 57 -4.72 1.85 22.20
N LEU A 58 -5.97 2.31 22.19
CA LEU A 58 -6.36 3.40 21.31
C LEU A 58 -5.81 4.72 21.86
N VAL A 59 -4.86 5.34 21.16
CA VAL A 59 -4.28 6.63 21.61
C VAL A 59 -5.16 7.80 21.19
N ALA A 60 -5.57 7.81 19.92
CA ALA A 60 -6.42 8.84 19.34
C ALA A 60 -7.13 8.27 18.11
N ARG A 61 -8.25 8.89 17.74
CA ARG A 61 -8.96 8.62 16.49
C ARG A 61 -9.14 9.94 15.76
N GLU A 62 -8.49 10.08 14.63
CA GLU A 62 -8.66 11.25 13.77
C GLU A 62 -9.92 11.05 12.89
N PRO A 63 -10.75 12.09 12.73
CA PRO A 63 -11.87 12.01 11.80
C PRO A 63 -11.32 11.81 10.38
N ALA A 64 -12.02 11.00 9.59
CA ALA A 64 -11.72 10.90 8.18
C ALA A 64 -11.77 12.31 7.57
N LEU A 65 -10.78 12.64 6.74
CA LEU A 65 -10.82 13.88 5.98
C LEU A 65 -12.05 13.84 5.07
N GLU A 66 -13.04 14.68 5.39
CA GLU A 66 -14.17 14.92 4.51
C GLU A 66 -13.67 15.74 3.31
N ALA A 67 -13.23 15.04 2.26
CA ALA A 67 -12.94 15.67 0.99
C ALA A 67 -14.26 15.97 0.27
N PRO A 68 -14.38 17.13 -0.41
CA PRO A 68 -15.56 17.44 -1.23
C PRO A 68 -15.83 16.31 -2.22
N GLU A 69 -17.10 15.91 -2.37
CA GLU A 69 -17.51 14.78 -3.24
C GLU A 69 -16.91 14.91 -4.64
N GLU A 70 -16.90 16.12 -5.21
CA GLU A 70 -16.34 16.40 -6.53
C GLU A 70 -14.83 16.12 -6.60
N SER A 71 -14.08 16.45 -5.54
CA SER A 71 -12.64 16.17 -5.44
C SER A 71 -12.37 14.66 -5.40
N VAL A 72 -13.14 13.93 -4.57
CA VAL A 72 -13.05 12.48 -4.46
C VAL A 72 -13.38 11.81 -5.80
N ARG A 73 -14.48 12.26 -6.44
CA ARG A 73 -14.92 11.78 -7.76
C ARG A 73 -13.85 12.02 -8.82
N ALA A 74 -13.24 13.21 -8.84
CA ALA A 74 -12.18 13.55 -9.78
C ALA A 74 -10.92 12.69 -9.58
N ALA A 75 -10.51 12.45 -8.32
CA ALA A 75 -9.37 11.60 -7.98
C ALA A 75 -9.62 10.14 -8.39
N VAL A 76 -10.77 9.57 -8.02
CA VAL A 76 -11.17 8.20 -8.38
C VAL A 76 -11.25 8.05 -9.89
N ARG A 77 -11.84 9.01 -10.61
CA ARG A 77 -11.92 9.00 -12.07
C ARG A 77 -10.52 8.97 -12.70
N THR A 78 -9.62 9.81 -12.21
CA THR A 78 -8.24 9.89 -12.72
C THR A 78 -7.52 8.56 -12.55
N GLU A 79 -7.60 7.97 -11.36
CA GLU A 79 -7.00 6.67 -11.06
C GLU A 79 -7.58 5.55 -11.94
N LEU A 80 -8.91 5.49 -12.08
CA LEU A 80 -9.57 4.48 -12.91
C LEU A 80 -9.17 4.62 -14.38
N LEU A 81 -9.11 5.84 -14.92
CA LEU A 81 -8.69 6.08 -16.30
C LEU A 81 -7.23 5.65 -16.51
N TRP A 82 -6.34 5.92 -15.56
CA TRP A 82 -4.95 5.45 -15.62
C TRP A 82 -4.88 3.92 -15.64
N ARG A 83 -5.57 3.25 -14.70
CA ARG A 83 -5.61 1.78 -14.63
C ARG A 83 -6.17 1.15 -15.90
N LEU A 84 -7.25 1.69 -16.44
CA LEU A 84 -7.89 1.19 -17.66
C LEU A 84 -6.98 1.36 -18.88
N ARG A 85 -6.32 2.52 -19.01
CA ARG A 85 -5.34 2.79 -20.07
C ARG A 85 -4.17 1.82 -20.00
N HIS A 86 -3.58 1.64 -18.82
CA HIS A 86 -2.46 0.74 -18.63
C HIS A 86 -2.84 -0.70 -19.01
N ARG A 87 -3.98 -1.20 -18.51
CA ARG A 87 -4.49 -2.54 -18.89
C ARG A 87 -4.81 -2.68 -20.38
N ALA A 88 -5.32 -1.63 -21.02
CA ALA A 88 -5.59 -1.67 -22.45
C ALA A 88 -4.29 -1.73 -23.27
N LEU A 89 -3.28 -0.96 -22.88
CA LEU A 89 -1.96 -0.96 -23.50
C LEU A 89 -1.29 -2.33 -23.39
N GLU A 90 -1.22 -2.90 -22.18
CA GLU A 90 -0.58 -4.21 -21.98
C GLU A 90 -1.24 -5.29 -22.85
N ARG A 91 -2.58 -5.37 -22.85
CA ARG A 91 -3.31 -6.31 -23.71
C ARG A 91 -3.05 -6.09 -25.19
N TYR A 92 -2.94 -4.84 -25.62
CA TYR A 92 -2.65 -4.51 -27.02
C TYR A 92 -1.23 -4.95 -27.41
N LEU A 93 -0.24 -4.67 -26.56
CA LEU A 93 1.14 -5.08 -26.78
C LEU A 93 1.27 -6.60 -26.82
N ASP A 94 0.61 -7.32 -25.93
CA ASP A 94 0.63 -8.79 -25.91
C ASP A 94 -0.03 -9.39 -27.15
N ALA A 95 -1.14 -8.80 -27.62
CA ALA A 95 -1.78 -9.21 -28.87
C ALA A 95 -0.85 -9.00 -30.08
N LEU A 96 -0.11 -7.89 -30.14
CA LEU A 96 0.86 -7.63 -31.20
C LEU A 96 2.05 -8.60 -31.15
N ARG A 97 2.62 -8.84 -29.96
CA ARG A 97 3.73 -9.79 -29.75
C ARG A 97 3.35 -11.22 -30.13
N THR A 98 2.09 -11.59 -29.91
CA THR A 98 1.56 -12.91 -30.30
C THR A 98 1.33 -12.99 -31.81
N ARG A 99 0.72 -11.96 -32.40
CA ARG A 99 0.37 -11.92 -33.83
C ARG A 99 1.60 -11.91 -34.73
N TYR A 100 2.59 -11.11 -34.38
CA TYR A 100 3.85 -11.05 -35.08
C TYR A 100 4.86 -11.76 -34.19
N ASN A 101 5.34 -12.94 -34.59
CA ASN A 101 6.26 -13.81 -33.83
C ASN A 101 7.55 -13.05 -33.41
N THR A 102 7.43 -12.22 -32.37
CA THR A 102 8.40 -11.18 -32.04
C THR A 102 9.43 -11.79 -31.11
N HIS A 103 10.66 -11.93 -31.59
CA HIS A 103 11.79 -12.42 -30.80
C HIS A 103 12.58 -11.25 -30.24
N VAL A 104 12.65 -11.14 -28.91
CA VAL A 104 13.56 -10.20 -28.27
C VAL A 104 14.97 -10.77 -28.37
N ARG A 105 15.86 -10.04 -29.04
CA ARG A 105 17.28 -10.39 -29.16
C ARG A 105 18.04 -9.78 -27.99
N ASP A 106 18.47 -10.63 -27.05
CA ASP A 106 19.13 -10.22 -25.81
C ASP A 106 20.43 -9.42 -26.03
N ASP A 107 21.16 -9.72 -27.10
CA ASP A 107 22.37 -9.00 -27.51
C ASP A 107 22.07 -7.55 -27.94
N ALA A 108 20.93 -7.32 -28.60
CA ALA A 108 20.50 -5.99 -29.02
C ALA A 108 19.96 -5.14 -27.84
N MET A 109 19.27 -5.77 -26.87
CA MET A 109 18.72 -5.03 -25.71
C MET A 109 19.81 -4.44 -24.80
N ARG A 110 20.93 -5.17 -24.59
CA ARG A 110 22.07 -4.66 -23.82
C ARG A 110 22.77 -3.47 -24.48
N ALA A 111 22.69 -3.36 -25.80
CA ALA A 111 23.23 -2.20 -26.53
C ALA A 111 22.37 -0.95 -26.37
N VAL A 112 21.05 -1.10 -26.19
CA VAL A 112 20.10 0.02 -25.99
C VAL A 112 20.13 0.54 -24.55
N GLU A 113 20.25 -0.33 -23.54
CA GLU A 113 20.37 0.11 -22.12
C GLU A 113 21.62 0.97 -21.86
N ARG A 114 22.65 0.86 -22.72
CA ARG A 114 23.88 1.64 -22.61
C ARG A 114 23.83 3.00 -23.29
N VAL A 115 22.77 3.34 -24.01
CA VAL A 115 22.64 4.68 -24.62
C VAL A 115 22.10 5.62 -23.54
N PRO A 116 22.91 6.55 -23.00
CA PRO A 116 22.40 7.54 -22.06
C PRO A 116 21.36 8.39 -22.81
N LEU A 117 20.22 8.65 -22.17
CA LEU A 117 19.10 9.44 -22.73
C LEU A 117 19.45 10.91 -23.05
N GLY A 118 20.73 11.30 -23.06
CA GLY A 118 21.21 12.67 -23.21
C GLY A 118 21.90 13.03 -24.53
N GLU A 119 22.17 12.08 -25.43
CA GLU A 119 22.80 12.39 -26.72
C GLU A 119 21.82 12.22 -27.88
N ARG A 120 20.80 13.08 -27.90
CA ARG A 120 20.21 13.52 -29.17
C ARG A 120 20.72 14.93 -29.42
N GLY A 121 21.73 15.07 -30.27
CA GLY A 121 22.11 16.37 -30.81
C GLY A 121 21.87 16.43 -32.32
N PRO A 122 22.12 17.60 -32.95
CA PRO A 122 21.83 18.95 -32.47
C PRO A 122 20.36 19.35 -32.64
#